data_AF-A0A2V5MBA5-F1
#
_entry.id   AF-A0A2V5MBA5-F1
#
_cell.length_a   1.000
_cell.length_b   1.000
_cell.length_c   1.000
_cell.angle_alpha   90.00
_cell.angle_beta   90.00
_cell.angle_gamma   90.00
#
_symmetry.space_group_name_H-M   'P 1'
#
loop_
_entity.id
_entity.type
_entity.pdbx_description
1 polymer ?
#
loop_
_entity_poly.entity_id
_entity_poly.type
_entity_poly.pdbx_seq_one_letter_code
_entity_poly.pdbx_strand_id
1 'polypeptide(L)'
;NFVMRDIARGRLKKLNPAYRQVAVTSSPNEISVAVDNQPPLQTPAKGAPVAWVGPDGGKVNASMHLTGRLLAQTFTSADGRRFNDYTLSPDGRTLTMQVTETSPGLSQTITYKQVYRRVS
;
A
#
# COMPACT_ATOMS: atom_id res chain seq x y z
N ASN A 1 -28.52 -1.51 -6.41
CA ASN A 1 -27.82 -2.73 -5.93
C ASN A 1 -27.22 -2.45 -4.55
N PHE A 2 -27.90 -2.84 -3.47
CA PHE A 2 -27.51 -2.50 -2.08
C PHE A 2 -26.50 -3.52 -1.50
N VAL A 3 -26.62 -4.80 -1.87
CA VAL A 3 -25.82 -5.91 -1.29
C VAL A 3 -24.34 -5.85 -1.68
N MET A 4 -24.00 -5.44 -2.91
CA MET A 4 -22.59 -5.27 -3.33
C MET A 4 -21.89 -4.11 -2.61
N ARG A 5 -22.63 -3.05 -2.23
CA ARG A 5 -22.08 -1.87 -1.56
C ARG A 5 -21.61 -2.17 -0.13
N ASP A 6 -22.30 -3.05 0.58
CA ASP A 6 -21.95 -3.38 1.98
C ASP A 6 -20.74 -4.32 2.07
N ILE A 7 -20.54 -5.19 1.08
CA ILE A 7 -19.33 -6.02 0.98
C ILE A 7 -18.11 -5.14 0.68
N ALA A 8 -18.23 -4.17 -0.24
CA ALA A 8 -17.17 -3.20 -0.53
C ALA A 8 -16.85 -2.30 0.69
N ARG A 9 -17.87 -1.86 1.43
CA ARG A 9 -17.71 -1.03 2.64
C ARG A 9 -17.10 -1.82 3.81
N GLY A 10 -17.48 -3.08 3.99
CA GLY A 10 -16.90 -3.97 4.99
C GLY A 10 -15.42 -4.28 4.71
N ARG A 11 -15.07 -4.41 3.42
CA ARG A 11 -13.70 -4.57 2.94
C ARG A 11 -12.87 -3.31 3.20
N LEU A 12 -13.39 -2.12 2.93
CA LEU A 12 -12.68 -0.86 3.23
C LEU A 12 -12.36 -0.63 4.71
N LYS A 13 -13.25 -1.01 5.64
CA LYS A 13 -12.97 -0.92 7.08
C LYS A 13 -12.03 -2.02 7.57
N LYS A 14 -12.05 -3.21 6.98
CA LYS A 14 -11.14 -4.32 7.31
C LYS A 14 -9.74 -4.18 6.68
N LEU A 15 -9.63 -3.54 5.51
CA LEU A 15 -8.39 -3.47 4.72
C LEU A 15 -7.57 -2.19 4.90
N ASN A 16 -8.01 -1.27 5.75
CA ASN A 16 -7.32 -0.02 6.02
C ASN A 16 -6.95 0.13 7.52
N PRO A 17 -6.32 -0.87 8.16
CA PRO A 17 -5.81 -0.65 9.50
C PRO A 17 -4.78 0.49 9.48
N ALA A 18 -4.81 1.31 10.51
CA ALA A 18 -3.67 2.16 10.81
C ALA A 18 -2.53 1.24 11.24
N TYR A 19 -1.60 0.95 10.33
CA TYR A 19 -0.40 0.20 10.67
C TYR A 19 0.34 0.95 11.78
N ARG A 20 0.89 0.22 12.74
CA ARG A 20 1.66 0.81 13.85
C ARG A 20 3.08 1.11 13.41
N GLN A 21 3.64 0.25 12.57
CA GLN A 21 4.99 0.36 12.06
C GLN A 21 5.07 -0.01 10.59
N VAL A 22 5.88 0.74 9.85
CA VAL A 22 6.24 0.46 8.46
C VAL A 22 7.76 0.44 8.37
N ALA A 23 8.31 -0.62 7.80
CA ALA A 23 9.72 -0.74 7.47
C ALA A 23 9.89 -0.81 5.95
N VAL A 24 10.70 0.08 5.40
CA VAL A 24 11.03 0.12 3.98
C VAL A 24 12.51 -0.15 3.83
N THR A 25 12.87 -1.16 3.04
CA THR A 25 14.25 -1.41 2.63
C THR A 25 14.34 -1.42 1.11
N SER A 26 15.48 -0.97 0.60
CA SER A 26 15.74 -0.93 -0.84
C SER A 26 17.17 -1.31 -1.12
N SER A 27 17.34 -2.10 -2.18
CA SER A 27 18.60 -2.45 -2.81
C SER A 27 18.50 -2.15 -4.32
N PRO A 28 19.59 -2.27 -5.09
CA PRO A 28 19.54 -2.09 -6.54
C PRO A 28 18.55 -3.03 -7.26
N ASN A 29 18.25 -4.20 -6.68
CA ASN A 29 17.45 -5.23 -7.33
C ASN A 29 16.04 -5.36 -6.75
N GLU A 30 15.84 -5.00 -5.49
CA GLU A 30 14.61 -5.27 -4.76
C GLU A 30 14.23 -4.09 -3.86
N ILE A 31 12.92 -3.85 -3.76
CA ILE A 31 12.31 -3.01 -2.74
C ILE A 31 11.46 -3.92 -1.86
N SER A 32 11.53 -3.73 -0.54
CA SER A 32 10.73 -4.46 0.43
C SER A 32 10.00 -3.49 1.35
N VAL A 33 8.72 -3.77 1.58
CA VAL A 33 7.88 -3.04 2.54
C VAL A 33 7.27 -4.06 3.50
N ALA A 34 7.59 -3.93 4.77
CA ALA A 34 6.96 -4.68 5.86
C ALA A 34 6.07 -3.74 6.68
N VAL A 35 4.93 -4.26 7.13
CA VAL A 35 4.01 -3.54 8.01
C VAL A 35 3.71 -4.41 9.23
N ASP A 36 3.81 -3.80 10.42
CA ASP A 36 3.63 -4.49 11.71
C ASP A 36 4.36 -5.86 11.75
N ASN A 37 3.64 -6.93 12.04
CA ASN A 37 4.16 -8.31 12.11
C ASN A 37 3.84 -9.14 10.86
N GLN A 38 3.57 -8.50 9.73
CA GLN A 38 3.20 -9.18 8.49
C GLN A 38 4.45 -9.56 7.67
N PRO A 39 4.39 -10.64 6.87
CA PRO A 39 5.44 -10.92 5.90
C PRO A 39 5.67 -9.72 4.97
N PRO A 40 6.93 -9.39 4.63
CA PRO A 40 7.21 -8.27 3.74
C PRO A 40 6.66 -8.51 2.34
N LEU A 41 6.15 -7.45 1.71
CA LEU A 41 5.99 -7.42 0.26
C LEU A 41 7.34 -7.07 -0.37
N GLN A 42 7.82 -7.95 -1.25
CA GLN A 42 9.04 -7.76 -2.03
C GLN A 42 8.69 -7.61 -3.51
N THR A 43 9.29 -6.64 -4.19
CA THR A 43 9.16 -6.47 -5.64
C THR A 43 10.51 -6.11 -6.26
N PRO A 44 10.75 -6.43 -7.55
CA PRO A 44 11.88 -5.89 -8.28
C PRO A 44 11.93 -4.37 -8.22
N ALA A 45 13.12 -3.80 -7.96
CA ALA A 45 13.30 -2.34 -7.85
C ALA A 45 12.97 -1.58 -9.15
N LYS A 46 13.01 -2.28 -10.29
CA LYS A 46 12.68 -1.75 -11.62
C LYS A 46 11.17 -1.67 -11.91
N GLY A 47 10.32 -1.91 -10.90
CA GLY A 47 8.86 -1.69 -11.02
C GLY A 47 8.07 -2.80 -11.71
N ALA A 48 8.70 -3.94 -12.03
CA ALA A 48 8.00 -5.08 -12.59
C ALA A 48 6.96 -5.63 -11.59
N PRO A 49 5.67 -5.77 -11.98
CA PRO A 49 4.66 -6.31 -11.08
C PRO A 49 4.90 -7.78 -10.74
N VAL A 50 4.58 -8.15 -9.50
CA VAL A 50 4.59 -9.54 -9.01
C VAL A 50 3.20 -9.94 -8.53
N ALA A 51 2.85 -11.22 -8.70
CA ALA A 51 1.67 -11.78 -8.07
C ALA A 51 1.93 -11.87 -6.54
N TRP A 52 1.02 -11.32 -5.75
CA TRP A 52 1.12 -11.28 -4.30
C TRP A 52 -0.19 -11.71 -3.64
N VAL A 53 -0.07 -12.44 -2.54
CA VAL A 53 -1.20 -12.81 -1.68
C VAL A 53 -1.08 -12.01 -0.40
N GLY A 54 -2.04 -11.12 -0.19
CA GLY A 54 -2.09 -10.29 1.02
C GLY A 54 -2.40 -11.12 2.27
N PRO A 55 -2.16 -10.56 3.46
CA PRO A 55 -2.47 -11.20 4.74
C PRO A 55 -3.95 -11.58 4.91
N ASP A 56 -4.85 -10.92 4.19
CA ASP A 56 -6.29 -11.20 4.14
C ASP A 56 -6.65 -12.34 3.16
N GLY A 57 -5.66 -12.94 2.50
CA GLY A 57 -5.82 -13.92 1.44
C GLY A 57 -6.14 -13.32 0.06
N GLY A 58 -6.20 -11.99 -0.05
CA GLY A 58 -6.49 -11.27 -1.28
C GLY A 58 -5.36 -11.43 -2.30
N LYS A 59 -5.68 -11.81 -3.54
CA LYS A 59 -4.72 -11.93 -4.63
C LYS A 59 -4.67 -10.63 -5.44
N VAL A 60 -3.49 -10.06 -5.59
CA VAL A 60 -3.27 -8.81 -6.31
C VAL A 60 -1.96 -8.88 -7.10
N ASN A 61 -1.82 -8.04 -8.11
CA ASN A 61 -0.52 -7.71 -8.69
C ASN A 61 0.03 -6.48 -7.98
N ALA A 62 1.25 -6.60 -7.44
CA ALA A 62 1.91 -5.55 -6.68
C ALA A 62 3.17 -5.07 -7.41
N SER A 63 3.42 -3.76 -7.42
CA SER A 63 4.68 -3.19 -7.91
C SER A 63 5.12 -2.03 -7.05
N MET A 64 6.44 -1.79 -7.01
CA MET A 64 7.01 -0.65 -6.30
C MET A 64 8.09 0.04 -7.12
N HIS A 65 8.18 1.36 -6.97
CA HIS A 65 9.22 2.17 -7.59
C HIS A 65 9.68 3.27 -6.63
N LEU A 66 10.97 3.29 -6.33
CA LEU A 66 11.60 4.29 -5.46
C LEU A 66 12.33 5.33 -6.31
N THR A 67 11.98 6.61 -6.16
CA THR A 67 12.66 7.73 -6.82
C THR A 67 12.97 8.81 -5.78
N GLY A 68 14.26 8.96 -5.45
CA GLY A 68 14.69 9.88 -4.39
C GLY A 68 14.07 9.52 -3.04
N ARG A 69 13.14 10.34 -2.55
CA ARG A 69 12.44 10.19 -1.26
C ARG A 69 10.99 9.75 -1.40
N LEU A 70 10.56 9.39 -2.61
CA LEU A 70 9.22 8.93 -2.94
C LEU A 70 9.25 7.45 -3.32
N LEU A 71 8.54 6.63 -2.58
CA LEU A 71 8.23 5.25 -2.95
C LEU A 71 6.77 5.18 -3.40
N ALA A 72 6.56 4.88 -4.67
CA ALA A 72 5.24 4.57 -5.21
C ALA A 72 5.00 3.06 -5.11
N GLN A 73 3.91 2.64 -4.47
CA GLN A 73 3.49 1.25 -4.37
C GLN A 73 2.08 1.10 -4.95
N THR A 74 1.91 0.17 -5.89
CA THR A 74 0.64 -0.06 -6.59
C THR A 74 0.18 -1.49 -6.36
N PHE A 75 -1.10 -1.66 -6.05
CA PHE A 75 -1.81 -2.93 -6.05
C PHE A 75 -2.93 -2.89 -7.07
N THR A 76 -3.06 -3.93 -7.90
CA THR A 76 -4.12 -4.07 -8.90
C THR A 76 -4.75 -5.44 -8.81
N SER A 77 -6.08 -5.49 -8.86
CA SER A 77 -6.88 -6.72 -8.91
C SER A 77 -8.11 -6.52 -9.78
N ALA A 78 -8.90 -7.58 -9.98
CA ALA A 78 -10.22 -7.47 -10.62
C ALA A 78 -11.18 -6.55 -9.83
N ASP A 79 -10.98 -6.43 -8.52
CA ASP A 79 -11.89 -5.70 -7.65
C ASP A 79 -11.53 -4.21 -7.51
N GLY A 80 -10.39 -3.77 -8.04
CA GLY A 80 -9.95 -2.39 -7.91
C GLY A 80 -8.43 -2.22 -7.86
N ARG A 81 -8.04 -0.97 -7.57
CA ARG A 81 -6.65 -0.52 -7.48
C ARG A 81 -6.42 0.24 -6.18
N ARG A 82 -5.23 0.07 -5.63
CA ARG A 82 -4.74 0.84 -4.49
C ARG A 82 -3.35 1.38 -4.79
N PHE A 83 -3.16 2.64 -4.46
CA PHE A 83 -1.89 3.34 -4.53
C PHE A 83 -1.48 3.78 -3.14
N ASN A 84 -0.25 3.51 -2.77
CA ASN A 84 0.39 3.99 -1.55
C ASN A 84 1.65 4.76 -1.96
N ASP A 85 1.61 6.09 -1.83
CA ASP A 85 2.75 6.96 -2.06
C ASP A 85 3.40 7.31 -0.74
N TYR A 86 4.59 6.78 -0.50
CA TYR A 86 5.37 7.05 0.69
C TYR A 86 6.39 8.15 0.42
N THR A 87 6.28 9.26 1.14
CA THR A 87 7.20 10.40 1.08
C THR A 87 7.95 10.53 2.38
N LEU A 88 9.28 10.40 2.33
CA LEU A 88 10.16 10.67 3.45
C LEU A 88 10.46 12.17 3.54
N SER A 89 10.23 12.76 4.72
CA SER A 89 10.54 14.17 4.97
C SER A 89 12.02 14.48 4.76
N PRO A 90 12.39 15.74 4.47
CA PRO A 90 13.77 16.05 4.16
C PRO A 90 14.79 15.74 5.26
N ASP A 91 14.36 15.84 6.51
CA ASP A 91 15.12 15.49 7.71
C ASP A 91 15.13 13.98 8.03
N GLY A 92 14.42 13.17 7.24
CA GLY A 92 14.32 11.72 7.42
C GLY A 92 13.58 11.29 8.67
N ARG A 93 12.81 12.18 9.32
CA ARG A 93 12.13 11.90 10.61
C ARG A 93 10.67 11.50 10.48
N THR A 94 10.03 11.84 9.36
CA THR A 94 8.61 11.61 9.11
C THR A 94 8.42 10.86 7.81
N LEU A 95 7.69 9.75 7.84
CA LEU A 95 7.21 9.07 6.64
C LEU A 95 5.72 9.39 6.49
N THR A 96 5.34 10.02 5.39
CA THR A 96 3.94 10.22 5.01
C THR A 96 3.54 9.15 4.00
N MET A 97 2.48 8.40 4.26
CA MET A 97 1.86 7.50 3.30
C MET A 97 0.53 8.08 2.85
N GLN A 98 0.44 8.52 1.60
CA GLN A 98 -0.81 8.92 0.95
C GLN A 98 -1.43 7.70 0.29
N VAL A 99 -2.67 7.39 0.63
CA VAL A 99 -3.41 6.27 0.06
C VAL A 99 -4.49 6.78 -0.88
N THR A 100 -4.61 6.13 -2.03
CA THR A 100 -5.71 6.30 -2.97
C THR A 100 -6.26 4.93 -3.36
N GLU A 101 -7.57 4.72 -3.24
CA GLU A 101 -8.22 3.45 -3.54
C GLU A 101 -9.41 3.65 -4.48
N THR A 102 -9.49 2.84 -5.53
CA THR A 102 -10.57 2.83 -6.52
C THR A 102 -11.10 1.42 -6.72
N SER A 103 -12.40 1.28 -6.92
CA SER A 103 -13.05 -0.01 -7.18
C SER A 103 -14.40 0.21 -7.86
N PRO A 104 -14.86 -0.70 -8.75
CA PRO A 104 -16.19 -0.63 -9.34
C PRO A 104 -17.33 -0.59 -8.30
N GLY A 105 -17.09 -1.15 -7.10
CA GLY A 105 -18.06 -1.15 -6.00
C GLY A 105 -18.16 0.17 -5.22
N LEU A 106 -17.24 1.11 -5.47
CA LEU A 106 -17.20 2.39 -4.77
C LEU A 106 -17.87 3.48 -5.59
N SER A 107 -18.71 4.28 -4.92
CA SER A 107 -19.32 5.45 -5.54
C SER A 107 -18.35 6.61 -5.72
N GLN A 108 -17.21 6.58 -5.03
CA GLN A 108 -16.16 7.59 -5.10
C GLN A 108 -14.81 6.99 -4.74
N THR A 109 -13.75 7.59 -5.28
CA THR A 109 -12.37 7.31 -4.87
C THR A 109 -12.18 7.63 -3.40
N ILE A 110 -11.47 6.76 -2.69
CA ILE A 110 -11.13 6.98 -1.28
C ILE A 110 -9.69 7.45 -1.19
N THR A 111 -9.49 8.53 -0.44
CA THR A 111 -8.16 9.07 -0.15
C THR A 111 -8.00 9.31 1.34
N TYR A 112 -6.83 8.96 1.87
CA TYR A 112 -6.46 9.27 3.25
C TYR A 112 -4.95 9.27 3.41
N LYS A 113 -4.47 9.77 4.54
CA LYS A 113 -3.05 9.86 4.86
C LYS A 113 -2.75 9.20 6.20
N GLN A 114 -1.64 8.47 6.26
CA GLN A 114 -1.02 8.00 7.49
C GLN A 114 0.34 8.68 7.67
N VAL A 115 0.66 9.06 8.90
CA VAL A 115 1.90 9.77 9.24
C VAL A 115 2.64 8.99 10.31
N TYR A 116 3.88 8.65 10.01
CA TYR A 116 4.74 7.88 10.88
C TYR A 116 5.91 8.72 11.33
N ARG A 117 6.24 8.64 12.61
CA ARG A 117 7.50 9.10 13.14
C ARG A 117 8.52 7.98 13.01
N ARG A 118 9.75 8.31 12.59
CA ARG A 118 10.86 7.35 12.58
C ARG A 118 11.17 6.90 14.01
N VAL A 119 11.19 5.59 14.19
CA VAL A 119 11.69 4.92 15.39
C VAL A 119 13.08 4.38 15.09
N SER A 120 14.02 4.64 16.00
CA SER A 120 15.41 4.19 15.97
C SER A 120 15.54 2.74 16.40
#